data_AF-H5WWA9-F1
#
_entry.id   AF-H5WWA9-F1
#
_cell.length_a   1.000
_cell.length_b   1.000
_cell.length_c   1.000
_cell.angle_alpha   90.00
_cell.angle_beta   90.00
_cell.angle_gamma   90.00
#
_symmetry.space_group_name_H-M   'P 1'
#
loop_
_entity.id
_entity.type
_entity.pdbx_description
1 polymer ?
#
loop_
_entity_poly.entity_id
_entity_poly.type
_entity_poly.pdbx_seq_one_letter_code
_entity_poly.pdbx_strand_id
1 'polypeptide(L)'
;MGASLERIRESMNAKPTPKDKGLVLELRLVAYDNGLIELDGIPINVKDKSGSADAAQGWLGAASVALETINEFRRQFNARQKQSG
;
A
#
# COMPACT_ATOMS: atom_id res chain seq x y z
N MET A 1 8.91 11.14 -1.40
CA MET A 1 8.17 10.58 -2.56
C MET A 1 7.19 9.57 -1.99
N GLY A 2 5.89 9.91 -2.01
CA GLY A 2 4.81 9.02 -1.56
C GLY A 2 4.00 8.54 -2.75
N ALA A 3 3.11 7.56 -2.56
CA ALA A 3 2.17 7.19 -3.61
C ALA A 3 1.07 8.27 -3.66
N SER A 4 0.56 8.58 -4.85
CA SER A 4 -0.63 9.44 -4.93
C SER A 4 -1.81 8.75 -4.24
N LEU A 5 -2.72 9.54 -3.65
CA LEU A 5 -3.94 9.00 -3.01
C LEU A 5 -4.76 8.14 -3.98
N GLU A 6 -4.80 8.53 -5.25
CA GLU A 6 -5.42 7.79 -6.34
C GLU A 6 -4.77 6.42 -6.52
N ARG A 7 -3.44 6.36 -6.65
CA ARG A 7 -2.69 5.11 -6.72
C ARG A 7 -2.95 4.21 -5.51
N ILE A 8 -3.00 4.77 -4.31
CA ILE A 8 -3.32 4.00 -3.09
C ILE A 8 -4.71 3.40 -3.19
N ARG A 9 -5.72 4.19 -3.58
CA ARG A 9 -7.10 3.69 -3.69
C ARG A 9 -7.26 2.61 -4.76
N GLU A 10 -6.58 2.74 -5.89
CA GLU A 10 -6.63 1.76 -6.99
C GLU A 10 -5.91 0.46 -6.66
N SER A 11 -4.84 0.54 -5.85
CA SER A 11 -4.00 -0.61 -5.50
C SER A 11 -4.33 -1.27 -4.18
N MET A 12 -5.04 -0.56 -3.30
CA MET A 12 -5.40 -1.04 -1.97
C MET A 12 -6.33 -2.24 -2.08
N ASN A 13 -5.84 -3.40 -1.65
CA ASN A 13 -6.60 -4.64 -1.54
C ASN A 13 -7.48 -4.63 -0.28
N ALA A 14 -8.45 -3.70 -0.23
CA ALA A 14 -9.47 -3.64 0.79
C ALA A 14 -10.73 -4.40 0.33
N LYS A 15 -11.14 -5.41 1.08
CA LYS A 15 -12.31 -6.24 0.75
C LYS A 15 -13.32 -6.26 1.90
N PRO A 16 -14.63 -6.30 1.61
CA PRO A 16 -15.62 -6.51 2.65
C PRO A 16 -15.49 -7.92 3.24
N THR A 17 -15.73 -8.03 4.54
CA THR A 17 -15.87 -9.33 5.22
C THR A 17 -17.13 -10.05 4.74
N PRO A 18 -17.20 -11.39 4.87
CA PRO A 18 -18.43 -12.12 4.62
C PRO A 18 -19.61 -11.51 5.39
N LYS A 19 -20.74 -11.36 4.71
CA LYS A 19 -21.96 -10.72 5.24
C LYS A 19 -21.81 -9.21 5.55
N ASP A 20 -20.86 -8.53 4.90
CA ASP A 20 -20.60 -7.08 4.99
C ASP A 20 -20.45 -6.54 6.42
N LYS A 21 -19.88 -7.37 7.32
CA LYS A 21 -19.70 -7.01 8.74
C LYS A 21 -18.52 -6.07 8.99
N GLY A 22 -17.82 -5.62 7.95
CA GLY A 22 -16.59 -4.85 8.08
C GLY A 22 -15.71 -4.94 6.83
N LEU A 23 -14.55 -4.29 6.90
CA LEU A 23 -13.52 -4.31 5.87
C LEU A 23 -12.27 -5.04 6.37
N VAL A 24 -11.55 -5.70 5.47
CA VAL A 24 -10.22 -6.26 5.69
C VAL A 24 -9.26 -5.57 4.75
N LEU A 25 -8.12 -5.12 5.28
CA LEU A 25 -6.96 -4.67 4.51
C LEU A 25 -5.90 -5.75 4.58
N GLU A 26 -5.42 -6.21 3.43
CA GLU A 26 -4.23 -7.03 3.31
C GLU A 26 -3.15 -6.24 2.57
N LEU A 27 -1.94 -6.20 3.12
CA LEU A 27 -0.76 -5.61 2.49
C LEU A 27 0.26 -6.72 2.25
N ARG A 28 0.73 -6.87 1.01
CA ARG A 28 1.76 -7.83 0.62
C ARG A 28 3.02 -7.11 0.18
N LEU A 29 4.05 -7.18 1.02
CA LEU A 29 5.39 -6.72 0.66
C LEU A 29 6.18 -7.88 0.02
N VAL A 30 6.78 -7.65 -1.14
CA VAL A 30 7.68 -8.59 -1.80
C VAL A 30 9.03 -7.89 -2.00
N ALA A 31 10.09 -8.49 -1.47
CA ALA A 31 11.46 -8.02 -1.66
C ALA A 31 12.26 -9.07 -2.41
N TYR A 32 12.89 -8.67 -3.51
CA TYR A 32 13.70 -9.52 -4.35
C TYR A 32 15.18 -9.33 -3.99
N ASP A 33 15.98 -10.38 -4.16
CA ASP A 33 17.43 -10.38 -3.91
C ASP A 33 18.22 -9.45 -4.84
N ASN A 34 17.60 -9.01 -5.93
CA ASN A 34 18.11 -7.99 -6.85
C ASN A 34 17.85 -6.53 -6.40
N GLY A 35 17.29 -6.33 -5.21
CA GLY A 35 17.02 -5.02 -4.62
C GLY A 35 15.67 -4.39 -5.00
N LEU A 36 14.88 -5.03 -5.87
CA LEU A 36 13.51 -4.60 -6.17
C LEU A 36 12.60 -4.85 -4.97
N ILE A 37 11.71 -3.90 -4.70
CA ILE A 37 10.68 -3.99 -3.67
C ILE A 37 9.33 -3.66 -4.29
N GLU A 38 8.33 -4.49 -4.01
CA GLU A 38 6.94 -4.33 -4.42
C GLU A 38 6.03 -4.31 -3.21
N LEU A 39 5.00 -3.46 -3.23
CA LEU A 39 3.89 -3.50 -2.30
C LEU A 39 2.60 -3.75 -3.09
N ASP A 40 1.87 -4.80 -2.74
CA ASP A 40 0.65 -5.25 -3.41
C ASP A 40 0.82 -5.43 -4.93
N GLY A 41 1.99 -5.93 -5.33
CA GLY A 41 2.35 -6.15 -6.74
C GLY A 41 2.77 -4.89 -7.49
N ILE A 42 2.93 -3.76 -6.79
CA ILE A 42 3.38 -2.51 -7.40
C ILE A 42 4.83 -2.22 -7.02
N PRO A 43 5.74 -2.10 -8.00
CA PRO A 43 7.12 -1.69 -7.77
C PRO A 43 7.23 -0.33 -7.06
N ILE A 44 8.07 -0.28 -6.04
CA ILE A 44 8.31 0.91 -5.21
C ILE A 44 9.59 1.62 -5.64
N ASN A 45 10.68 0.88 -5.82
CA ASN A 45 11.95 1.39 -6.32
C ASN A 45 12.24 0.84 -7.72
N VAL A 46 11.76 1.56 -8.74
CA VAL A 46 12.14 1.28 -10.13
C VAL A 46 13.61 1.67 -10.33
N LYS A 47 14.38 0.79 -10.97
CA LYS A 47 15.81 0.96 -11.28
C LYS A 47 16.07 2.37 -11.80
N ASP A 48 17.04 3.05 -11.21
CA ASP A 48 17.52 4.30 -11.77
C ASP A 48 18.37 4.03 -13.04
N LYS A 49 18.91 5.09 -13.65
CA LYS A 49 19.76 4.97 -14.86
C LYS A 49 21.04 4.15 -14.63
N SER A 50 21.42 3.84 -13.39
CA SER A 50 22.55 2.98 -13.04
C SER A 50 22.20 1.48 -13.08
N GLY A 51 20.92 1.14 -13.23
CA GLY A 51 20.44 -0.24 -13.30
C GLY A 51 20.36 -0.96 -11.95
N SER A 52 20.74 -0.30 -10.85
CA SER A 52 20.53 -0.77 -9.48
C SER A 52 19.36 -0.03 -8.85
N ALA A 53 18.44 -0.76 -8.24
CA ALA A 53 17.43 -0.14 -7.40
C ALA A 53 18.10 0.16 -6.04
N ASP A 54 18.07 1.42 -5.59
CA ASP A 54 18.53 1.76 -4.25
C ASP A 54 17.60 1.05 -3.24
N ALA A 55 18.11 -0.01 -2.63
CA ALA A 55 17.34 -0.84 -1.71
C ALA A 55 16.93 -0.04 -0.46
N ALA A 56 17.78 0.85 0.05
CA ALA A 56 17.47 1.66 1.21
C ALA A 56 16.31 2.63 0.91
N GLN A 57 16.30 3.24 -0.28
CA GLN A 57 15.16 4.02 -0.75
C GLN A 57 13.90 3.18 -0.97
N GLY A 58 14.05 1.94 -1.45
CA GLY A 58 12.93 1.02 -1.64
C GLY A 58 12.23 0.65 -0.32
N TRP A 59 12.99 0.36 0.74
CA TRP A 59 12.43 0.05 2.05
C TRP A 59 11.70 1.24 2.67
N LEU A 60 12.31 2.43 2.60
CA LEU A 60 11.68 3.67 3.08
C LEU A 60 10.42 4.02 2.27
N GLY A 61 10.48 3.88 0.95
CA GLY A 61 9.32 4.07 0.07
C GLY A 61 8.19 3.10 0.41
N ALA A 62 8.49 1.82 0.62
CA ALA A 62 7.50 0.80 0.92
C ALA A 62 6.83 1.07 2.27
N ALA A 63 7.61 1.45 3.29
CA ALA A 63 7.07 1.87 4.58
C ALA A 63 6.16 3.09 4.46
N SER A 64 6.55 4.09 3.66
CA SER A 64 5.73 5.29 3.41
C SER A 64 4.40 4.93 2.76
N VAL A 65 4.42 4.14 1.68
CA VAL A 65 3.19 3.76 0.97
C VAL A 65 2.30 2.85 1.81
N ALA A 66 2.88 1.93 2.59
CA ALA A 66 2.13 1.11 3.53
C ALA A 66 1.42 1.97 4.58
N LEU A 67 2.11 2.97 5.15
CA LEU A 67 1.53 3.89 6.12
C LEU A 67 0.41 4.75 5.51
N GLU A 68 0.59 5.25 4.30
CA GLU A 68 -0.44 6.01 3.58
C GLU A 68 -1.68 5.13 3.31
N THR A 69 -1.48 3.86 2.93
CA THR A 69 -2.55 2.88 2.69
C THR A 69 -3.33 2.55 3.96
N ILE A 70 -2.63 2.29 5.07
CA ILE A 70 -3.25 2.08 6.39
C ILE A 70 -4.09 3.29 6.81
N ASN A 71 -3.58 4.51 6.57
CA ASN A 71 -4.30 5.74 6.90
C ASN A 71 -5.57 5.90 6.06
N GLU A 72 -5.54 5.58 4.77
CA GLU A 72 -6.73 5.62 3.91
C GLU A 72 -7.75 4.56 4.33
N PHE A 73 -7.31 3.33 4.62
CA PHE A 73 -8.19 2.29 5.16
C PHE A 73 -8.88 2.73 6.46
N ARG A 74 -8.13 3.33 7.39
CA ARG A 74 -8.68 3.89 8.64
C ARG A 74 -9.74 4.96 8.35
N ARG A 75 -9.54 5.82 7.34
CA ARG A 75 -10.54 6.82 6.93
C ARG A 75 -11.81 6.15 6.42
N GLN A 76 -11.70 5.11 5.59
CA GLN A 76 -12.86 4.35 5.09
C GLN A 76 -13.61 3.63 6.23
N PHE A 77 -12.88 3.02 7.16
CA PHE A 77 -13.46 2.41 8.36
C PHE A 77 -14.28 3.43 9.17
N ASN A 78 -13.71 4.61 9.46
CA ASN A 78 -14.40 5.66 10.20
C ASN A 78 -15.63 6.20 9.47
N ALA A 79 -15.58 6.32 8.14
CA ALA A 79 -16.71 6.76 7.33
C ALA A 79 -17.89 5.77 7.41
N ARG A 80 -17.61 4.45 7.37
CA ARG A 80 -18.64 3.41 7.53
C ARG A 80 -19.29 3.41 8.91
N GLN A 81 -18.51 3.62 9.98
CA GLN A 81 -19.03 3.72 11.34
C GLN A 81 -20.03 4.88 11.49
N LYS A 82 -19.74 6.04 10.87
CA LYS A 82 -20.65 7.21 10.88
C LYS A 82 -21.94 7.01 10.08
N GLN A 83 -21.96 6.09 9.12
CA GLN A 83 -23.16 5.77 8.32
C GLN A 83 -24.04 4.70 8.99
N SER A 84 -23.48 3.95 9.94
CA SER A 84 -24.14 2.83 10.60
C SER A 84 -24.72 3.18 11.99
N GLY A 85 -24.46 4.41 12.47
CA GLY A 85 -25.00 4.96 13.73
C GLY A 85 -25.88 6.17 13.44
#